data_AF-W9W9J8-F1
#
_entry.id   AF-W9W9J8-F1
#
_cell.length_a   1.000
_cell.length_b   1.000
_cell.length_c   1.000
_cell.angle_alpha   90.00
_cell.angle_beta   90.00
_cell.angle_gamma   90.00
#
_symmetry.space_group_name_H-M   'P 1'
#
loop_
_entity.id
_entity.type
_entity.pdbx_description
1 polymer ?
#
loop_
_entity_poly.entity_id
_entity_poly.type
_entity_poly.pdbx_seq_one_letter_code
_entity_poly.pdbx_strand_id
1 'polypeptide(L)'
;MVHPTALRMMQATRAGMFRATQRAPAQAQQKSGVLVFRENRVPYYQRLFQNHDGKRQWWKTHRSPYILYPYYTLLLGSFAFSFVGMIRMLFASPIAKIQKRGFPDYVRQYASVAYLHSQEVYFPSSIADHLSHTHPEDANGTSITTPASLTLDDLDTLNSNANGGQGVYLSSNEGIQALPSCTIASVIVTVAKPNNTLNAFCFSFHAYNQGNWVLGLPQLEFGDHPCGSGNTLRARRSRTRPWRKHAVATDTDTTAAAAAAGVRPVAYIAKGSHANYATSGSHDHTVPGLNLPDGPLEGHTDRGVFWDPFGNTYMYDYDASTGVFEAYNDGADPTVWLAFAGRWG
;
A
#
# COMPACT_ATOMS: atom_id res chain seq x y z
N MET A 1 -13.21 101.69 27.40
CA MET A 1 -14.66 101.49 27.52
C MET A 1 -15.10 100.48 26.47
N VAL A 2 -15.71 99.39 26.93
CA VAL A 2 -16.83 98.66 26.29
C VAL A 2 -16.64 98.15 24.85
N HIS A 3 -16.45 96.82 24.71
CA HIS A 3 -16.97 96.03 23.57
C HIS A 3 -18.50 96.02 23.60
N PRO A 4 -19.23 95.99 22.45
CA PRO A 4 -19.61 94.71 21.81
C PRO A 4 -19.69 94.79 20.27
N THR A 5 -19.41 93.73 19.51
CA THR A 5 -20.23 92.52 19.20
C THR A 5 -21.52 92.82 18.45
N ALA A 6 -21.62 92.36 17.19
CA ALA A 6 -22.76 91.67 16.55
C ALA A 6 -22.57 91.71 15.02
N LEU A 7 -22.35 90.58 14.32
CA LEU A 7 -23.33 89.55 13.94
C LEU A 7 -24.18 89.98 12.73
N ARG A 8 -24.27 89.05 11.75
CA ARG A 8 -25.16 88.97 10.57
C ARG A 8 -24.55 89.46 9.25
N MET A 9 -24.87 88.90 8.09
CA MET A 9 -25.50 87.66 7.63
C MET A 9 -25.42 87.75 6.08
N MET A 10 -25.22 86.60 5.43
CA MET A 10 -25.88 86.21 4.16
C MET A 10 -25.60 86.92 2.83
N GLN A 11 -25.66 86.07 1.79
CA GLN A 11 -25.92 86.31 0.36
C GLN A 11 -24.70 86.76 -0.49
N ALA A 12 -24.04 85.87 -1.23
CA ALA A 12 -24.48 85.12 -2.43
C ALA A 12 -24.71 86.00 -3.67
N THR A 13 -23.73 86.07 -4.58
CA THR A 13 -23.93 86.26 -6.05
C THR A 13 -22.58 86.05 -6.74
N ARG A 14 -22.35 84.95 -7.46
CA ARG A 14 -22.73 84.61 -8.85
C ARG A 14 -21.75 85.17 -9.91
N ALA A 15 -21.09 84.21 -10.55
CA ALA A 15 -20.79 84.09 -11.98
C ALA A 15 -19.72 84.97 -12.67
N GLY A 16 -18.87 84.22 -13.40
CA GLY A 16 -18.36 84.57 -14.72
C GLY A 16 -17.05 85.33 -14.70
N MET A 17 -16.04 85.07 -15.53
CA MET A 17 -15.87 84.22 -16.71
C MET A 17 -14.34 84.12 -16.88
N PHE A 18 -13.82 83.04 -17.46
CA PHE A 18 -12.91 83.08 -18.63
C PHE A 18 -12.46 81.66 -18.99
N ARG A 19 -12.28 81.48 -20.29
CA ARG A 19 -12.54 80.28 -21.07
C ARG A 19 -11.23 79.73 -21.65
N ALA A 20 -11.11 78.41 -21.61
CA ALA A 20 -10.41 77.48 -22.51
C ALA A 20 -9.06 77.86 -23.15
N THR A 21 -8.09 76.94 -23.03
CA THR A 21 -7.42 76.40 -24.22
C THR A 21 -6.96 74.96 -23.96
N GLN A 22 -7.60 74.00 -24.64
CA GLN A 22 -7.07 72.64 -24.78
C GLN A 22 -6.02 72.63 -25.89
N ARG A 23 -4.82 72.13 -25.59
CA ARG A 23 -3.93 71.47 -26.56
C ARG A 23 -3.22 70.33 -25.84
N ALA A 24 -3.52 69.09 -26.25
CA ALA A 24 -2.72 67.93 -25.92
C ALA A 24 -1.47 67.88 -26.80
N PRO A 25 -0.38 67.28 -26.31
CA PRO A 25 0.32 66.31 -27.13
C PRO A 25 0.49 64.97 -26.42
N ALA A 26 0.38 63.91 -27.20
CA ALA A 26 0.73 62.56 -26.81
C ALA A 26 2.25 62.38 -26.74
N GLN A 27 2.69 61.55 -25.78
CA GLN A 27 3.87 60.67 -25.74
C GLN A 27 4.63 60.79 -24.42
N ALA A 28 4.62 59.72 -23.63
CA ALA A 28 5.81 59.05 -23.10
C ALA A 28 5.42 58.04 -22.01
N GLN A 29 5.75 56.79 -22.28
CA GLN A 29 5.49 55.62 -21.48
C GLN A 29 6.58 55.49 -20.40
N GLN A 30 6.27 55.61 -19.11
CA GLN A 30 7.08 54.98 -18.04
C GLN A 30 6.35 54.82 -16.68
N LYS A 31 6.09 53.54 -16.38
CA LYS A 31 6.29 52.81 -15.11
C LYS A 31 5.77 53.35 -13.76
N SER A 32 5.14 52.38 -13.09
CA SER A 32 5.13 52.11 -11.65
C SER A 32 3.88 52.52 -10.88
N GLY A 33 3.31 51.51 -10.22
CA GLY A 33 2.53 51.63 -8.99
C GLY A 33 1.32 52.55 -9.06
N VAL A 34 0.14 51.95 -9.18
CA VAL A 34 -1.10 52.58 -8.70
C VAL A 34 -0.87 52.93 -7.21
N LEU A 35 -0.42 54.16 -6.93
CA LEU A 35 -0.46 54.75 -5.61
C LEU A 35 -1.94 54.99 -5.31
N VAL A 36 -2.59 53.94 -4.83
CA VAL A 36 -3.91 54.03 -4.21
C VAL A 36 -3.76 55.06 -3.09
N PHE A 37 -4.45 56.20 -3.20
CA PHE A 37 -4.59 57.16 -2.12
C PHE A 37 -5.21 56.44 -0.92
N ARG A 38 -4.37 55.93 -0.01
CA ARG A 38 -4.79 55.34 1.25
C ARG A 38 -4.75 56.42 2.31
N GLU A 39 -5.88 56.66 2.94
CA GLU A 39 -5.98 57.57 4.08
C GLU A 39 -5.01 57.15 5.19
N ASN A 40 -4.37 58.14 5.83
CA ASN A 40 -3.53 57.88 6.99
C ASN A 40 -4.40 57.50 8.20
N ARG A 41 -4.40 56.20 8.55
CA ARG A 41 -5.13 55.65 9.70
C ARG A 41 -4.26 55.49 10.96
N VAL A 42 -3.00 55.95 10.95
CA VAL A 42 -2.09 55.82 12.10
C VAL A 42 -2.67 56.46 13.38
N PRO A 43 -3.20 57.70 13.37
CA PRO A 43 -3.78 58.29 14.57
C PRO A 43 -5.02 57.54 15.08
N TYR A 44 -5.79 56.91 14.18
CA TYR A 44 -6.93 56.08 14.55
C TYR A 44 -6.48 54.84 15.34
N TYR A 45 -5.46 54.13 14.85
CA TYR A 45 -4.92 52.97 15.56
C TYR A 45 -4.23 53.32 16.86
N GLN A 46 -3.51 54.46 16.93
CA GLN A 46 -2.92 54.93 18.19
C GLN A 46 -3.99 55.10 19.28
N ARG A 47 -5.11 55.76 18.97
CA ARG A 47 -6.24 55.88 19.90
C ARG A 47 -6.86 54.53 20.26
N LEU A 48 -7.03 53.64 19.29
CA LEU A 48 -7.62 52.32 19.51
C LEU A 48 -6.77 51.45 20.45
N PHE A 49 -5.45 51.41 20.25
CA PHE A 49 -4.55 50.56 21.04
C PHE A 49 -4.15 51.17 22.40
N GLN A 50 -4.13 52.49 22.52
CA GLN A 50 -3.82 53.20 23.77
C GLN A 50 -5.03 53.39 24.70
N ASN A 51 -6.26 53.13 24.22
CA ASN A 51 -7.45 53.19 25.07
C ASN A 51 -7.37 52.16 26.21
N HIS A 52 -7.67 52.57 27.46
CA HIS A 52 -7.64 51.70 28.64
C HIS A 52 -8.98 50.96 28.82
N ASP A 53 -9.36 50.19 27.81
CA ASP A 53 -10.62 49.43 27.71
C ASP A 53 -10.56 48.03 28.34
N GLY A 54 -9.45 47.69 29.02
CA GLY A 54 -9.23 46.38 29.65
C GLY A 54 -9.08 45.21 28.68
N LYS A 55 -9.16 45.44 27.37
CA LYS A 55 -9.03 44.39 26.35
C LYS A 55 -7.57 44.11 26.03
N ARG A 56 -7.25 42.83 25.85
CA ARG A 56 -5.92 42.41 25.40
C ARG A 56 -5.66 42.96 23.99
N GLN A 57 -4.41 43.30 23.69
CA GLN A 57 -4.02 43.95 22.43
C GLN A 57 -4.56 43.23 21.19
N TRP A 58 -4.53 41.90 21.16
CA TRP A 58 -5.01 41.10 20.04
C TRP A 58 -6.54 41.10 19.87
N TRP A 59 -7.32 41.55 20.86
CA TRP A 59 -8.79 41.64 20.81
C TRP A 59 -9.32 43.06 20.51
N LYS A 60 -8.43 44.04 20.30
CA LYS A 60 -8.84 45.45 20.16
C LYS A 60 -9.45 45.83 18.81
N THR A 61 -9.25 45.03 17.75
CA THR A 61 -9.74 45.37 16.41
C THR A 61 -11.04 44.63 16.09
N HIS A 62 -11.96 45.23 15.32
CA HIS A 62 -13.20 44.55 14.88
C HIS A 62 -12.94 43.24 14.10
N ARG A 63 -11.76 43.13 13.48
CA ARG A 63 -11.32 41.94 12.72
C ARG A 63 -10.74 40.84 13.60
N SER A 64 -10.38 41.16 14.83
CA SER A 64 -9.73 40.24 15.75
C SER A 64 -10.50 38.93 15.95
N PRO A 65 -11.84 38.91 16.15
CA PRO A 65 -12.59 37.66 16.29
C PRO A 65 -12.48 36.74 15.08
N TYR A 66 -12.53 37.31 13.86
CA TYR A 66 -12.48 36.55 12.61
C TYR A 66 -11.12 35.89 12.33
N ILE A 67 -10.06 36.36 12.97
CA ILE A 67 -8.72 35.79 12.86
C ILE A 67 -8.45 34.85 14.03
N LEU A 68 -8.84 35.24 15.25
CA LEU A 68 -8.54 34.51 16.47
C LEU A 68 -9.37 33.23 16.63
N TYR A 69 -10.66 33.23 16.27
CA TYR A 69 -11.49 32.03 16.41
C TYR A 69 -11.01 30.86 15.53
N PRO A 70 -10.73 31.05 14.21
CA PRO A 70 -10.15 29.99 13.39
C PRO A 70 -8.76 29.53 13.88
N TYR A 71 -7.96 30.46 14.42
CA TYR A 71 -6.66 30.11 15.01
C TYR A 71 -6.81 29.19 16.24
N TYR A 72 -7.74 29.51 17.15
CA TYR A 72 -7.96 28.67 18.34
C TYR A 72 -8.56 27.31 18.00
N THR A 73 -9.45 27.22 17.00
CA THR A 73 -10.01 25.94 16.56
C THR A 73 -8.95 25.04 15.94
N LEU A 74 -8.07 25.60 15.09
CA LEU A 74 -6.94 24.87 14.52
C LEU A 74 -5.94 24.43 15.60
N LEU A 75 -5.60 25.31 16.54
CA LEU A 75 -4.66 25.02 17.62
C LEU A 75 -5.18 23.88 18.50
N LEU A 76 -6.41 23.99 19.02
CA LEU A 76 -7.00 22.96 19.87
C LEU A 76 -7.26 21.66 19.11
N GLY A 77 -7.69 21.74 17.86
CA GLY A 77 -7.88 20.57 16.99
C GLY A 77 -6.58 19.81 16.73
N SER A 78 -5.48 20.52 16.46
CA SER A 78 -4.16 19.89 16.26
C SER A 78 -3.64 19.20 17.51
N PHE A 79 -3.90 19.78 18.68
CA PHE A 79 -3.52 19.19 19.96
C PHE A 79 -4.33 17.93 20.26
N ALA A 80 -5.65 17.97 20.04
CA ALA A 80 -6.52 16.80 20.21
C ALA A 80 -6.15 15.66 19.25
N PHE A 81 -5.85 15.96 17.98
CA PHE A 81 -5.44 14.96 17.00
C PHE A 81 -4.11 14.29 17.38
N SER A 82 -3.16 15.08 17.89
CA SER A 82 -1.88 14.57 18.40
C SER A 82 -2.07 13.65 19.61
N PHE A 83 -2.99 14.01 20.52
CA PHE A 83 -3.31 13.21 21.70
C PHE A 83 -3.99 11.89 21.33
N VAL A 84 -4.90 11.89 20.33
CA VAL A 84 -5.50 10.67 19.78
C VAL A 84 -4.44 9.77 19.15
N GLY A 85 -3.49 10.33 18.39
CA GLY A 85 -2.37 9.58 17.81
C GLY A 85 -1.48 8.93 18.88
N MET A 86 -1.18 9.66 19.95
CA MET A 86 -0.38 9.15 21.07
C MET A 86 -1.11 8.06 21.87
N ILE A 87 -2.40 8.24 22.18
CA ILE A 87 -3.22 7.22 22.85
C ILE A 87 -3.32 5.96 21.96
N ARG A 88 -3.47 6.14 20.64
CA ARG A 88 -3.43 5.02 19.70
C ARG A 88 -2.08 4.31 19.70
N MET A 89 -0.94 4.98 19.88
CA MET A 89 0.34 4.27 20.01
C MET A 89 0.51 3.56 21.36
N LEU A 90 -0.17 4.05 22.41
CA LEU A 90 -0.08 3.50 23.77
C LEU A 90 -0.99 2.27 23.96
N PHE A 91 -2.13 2.24 23.26
CA PHE A 91 -3.13 1.16 23.33
C PHE A 91 -3.38 0.42 22.01
N ALA A 92 -2.74 0.81 20.90
CA ALA A 92 -2.60 -0.13 19.79
C ALA A 92 -1.81 -1.28 20.37
N SER A 93 -2.50 -2.42 20.52
CA SER A 93 -1.86 -3.71 20.67
C SER A 93 -0.69 -3.71 19.69
N PRO A 94 0.54 -4.02 20.11
CA PRO A 94 1.55 -4.37 19.13
C PRO A 94 0.87 -5.38 18.22
N ILE A 95 0.84 -5.12 16.90
CA ILE A 95 0.58 -6.13 15.87
C ILE A 95 1.10 -7.41 16.47
N ALA A 96 0.20 -8.35 16.78
CA ALA A 96 0.50 -9.50 17.62
C ALA A 96 1.89 -9.95 17.20
N LYS A 97 2.88 -9.71 18.07
CA LYS A 97 4.24 -10.12 17.76
C LYS A 97 4.10 -11.62 17.71
N ILE A 98 3.97 -12.17 16.51
CA ILE A 98 4.17 -13.59 16.31
C ILE A 98 5.63 -13.74 16.68
N GLN A 99 5.88 -14.09 17.94
CA GLN A 99 7.21 -14.35 18.44
C GLN A 99 7.60 -15.71 17.89
N LYS A 100 7.86 -15.76 16.58
CA LYS A 100 8.53 -16.86 15.91
C LYS A 100 9.98 -16.80 16.35
N ARG A 101 10.24 -17.25 17.58
CA ARG A 101 11.43 -16.95 18.39
C ARG A 101 12.72 -17.52 17.82
N GLY A 102 12.65 -18.34 16.77
CA GLY A 102 13.79 -18.86 16.01
C GLY A 102 13.93 -18.32 14.58
N PHE A 103 12.96 -17.52 14.08
CA PHE A 103 12.99 -17.11 12.68
C PHE A 103 14.13 -16.11 12.40
N PRO A 104 14.98 -16.32 11.38
CA PRO A 104 16.15 -15.49 11.17
C PRO A 104 15.81 -14.03 10.84
N ASP A 105 16.28 -13.09 11.68
CA ASP A 105 15.96 -11.66 11.57
C ASP A 105 16.34 -11.04 10.21
N TYR A 106 17.39 -11.56 9.57
CA TYR A 106 17.82 -11.07 8.25
C TYR A 106 16.84 -11.45 7.14
N VAL A 107 16.09 -12.54 7.26
CA VAL A 107 15.02 -12.86 6.30
C VAL A 107 13.89 -11.85 6.47
N ARG A 108 13.54 -11.48 7.71
CA ARG A 108 12.56 -10.41 7.98
C ARG A 108 13.02 -9.04 7.44
N GLN A 109 14.32 -8.75 7.53
CA GLN A 109 14.88 -7.48 7.07
C GLN A 109 14.96 -7.37 5.54
N TYR A 110 15.20 -8.48 4.85
CA TYR A 110 15.56 -8.47 3.42
C TYR A 110 14.61 -9.24 2.51
N ALA A 111 13.57 -9.88 3.03
CA ALA A 111 12.58 -10.51 2.19
C ALA A 111 11.89 -9.52 1.27
N SER A 112 11.46 -10.02 0.12
CA SER A 112 10.78 -9.19 -0.86
C SER A 112 9.48 -8.63 -0.31
N VAL A 113 9.14 -7.46 -0.80
CA VAL A 113 7.80 -6.88 -0.78
C VAL A 113 7.23 -6.98 -2.19
N ALA A 114 5.92 -6.92 -2.33
CA ALA A 114 5.28 -7.01 -3.62
C ALA A 114 4.35 -5.81 -3.86
N TYR A 115 4.19 -5.44 -5.12
CA TYR A 115 3.07 -4.62 -5.58
C TYR A 115 2.11 -5.51 -6.34
N LEU A 116 0.87 -5.56 -5.89
CA LEU A 116 -0.25 -6.13 -6.65
C LEU A 116 -0.73 -5.08 -7.66
N HIS A 117 -1.24 -5.55 -8.79
CA HIS A 117 -1.77 -4.67 -9.83
C HIS A 117 -2.91 -3.78 -9.29
N SER A 118 -3.02 -2.53 -9.75
CA SER A 118 -4.01 -1.55 -9.24
C SER A 118 -5.47 -1.97 -9.46
N GLN A 119 -5.69 -2.85 -10.44
CA GLN A 119 -6.99 -3.45 -10.77
C GLN A 119 -7.11 -4.91 -10.34
N GLU A 120 -6.25 -5.39 -9.43
CA GLU A 120 -6.35 -6.75 -8.92
C GLU A 120 -7.66 -6.93 -8.14
N VAL A 121 -8.34 -8.04 -8.40
CA VAL A 121 -9.57 -8.46 -7.75
C VAL A 121 -9.39 -9.79 -7.01
N TYR A 122 -8.42 -10.59 -7.43
CA TYR A 122 -8.08 -11.88 -6.83
C TYR A 122 -6.90 -11.71 -5.88
N PHE A 123 -7.13 -11.07 -4.74
CA PHE A 123 -6.08 -10.83 -3.75
C PHE A 123 -5.53 -12.13 -3.14
N PRO A 124 -4.28 -12.12 -2.62
CA PRO A 124 -3.75 -13.24 -1.84
C PRO A 124 -4.71 -13.63 -0.72
N SER A 125 -4.99 -14.92 -0.61
CA SER A 125 -6.04 -15.48 0.25
C SER A 125 -5.48 -16.53 1.21
N SER A 126 -6.20 -16.78 2.31
CA SER A 126 -5.82 -17.79 3.30
C SER A 126 -5.99 -19.20 2.76
N ILE A 127 -4.97 -20.05 2.95
CA ILE A 127 -5.01 -21.48 2.59
C ILE A 127 -6.07 -22.21 3.43
N ALA A 128 -6.17 -21.87 4.72
CA ALA A 128 -7.17 -22.46 5.60
C ALA A 128 -8.61 -22.06 5.21
N ASP A 129 -8.78 -20.80 4.79
CA ASP A 129 -10.07 -20.29 4.29
C ASP A 129 -10.43 -20.98 2.97
N HIS A 130 -9.47 -21.12 2.06
CA HIS A 130 -9.65 -21.88 0.82
C HIS A 130 -10.11 -23.31 1.09
N LEU A 131 -9.46 -24.02 2.03
CA LEU A 131 -9.85 -25.40 2.37
C LEU A 131 -11.30 -25.49 2.87
N SER A 132 -11.76 -24.52 3.66
CA SER A 132 -13.16 -24.50 4.15
C SER A 132 -14.22 -24.33 3.05
N HIS A 133 -13.82 -23.85 1.87
CA HIS A 133 -14.68 -23.71 0.69
C HIS A 133 -14.45 -24.83 -0.34
N THR A 134 -13.79 -25.92 0.05
CA THR A 134 -13.55 -27.09 -0.82
C THR A 134 -14.05 -28.38 -0.19
N HIS A 135 -14.21 -29.41 -1.02
CA HIS A 135 -14.44 -30.78 -0.59
C HIS A 135 -13.58 -31.74 -1.43
N PRO A 136 -13.15 -32.88 -0.87
CA PRO A 136 -12.33 -33.83 -1.60
C PRO A 136 -13.17 -34.68 -2.56
N GLU A 137 -12.71 -34.82 -3.79
CA GLU A 137 -13.28 -35.69 -4.82
C GLU A 137 -12.21 -36.64 -5.38
N ASP A 138 -12.64 -37.78 -5.93
CA ASP A 138 -11.78 -38.65 -6.72
C ASP A 138 -11.66 -38.17 -8.17
N ALA A 139 -10.82 -38.85 -8.97
CA ALA A 139 -10.63 -38.53 -10.39
C ALA A 139 -11.90 -38.64 -11.25
N ASN A 140 -12.99 -39.23 -10.74
CA ASN A 140 -14.27 -39.34 -11.43
C ASN A 140 -15.29 -38.29 -10.95
N GLY A 141 -14.91 -37.36 -10.07
CA GLY A 141 -15.81 -36.37 -9.47
C GLY A 141 -16.74 -36.96 -8.40
N THR A 142 -16.37 -38.09 -7.80
CA THR A 142 -17.12 -38.67 -6.68
C THR A 142 -16.56 -38.12 -5.37
N SER A 143 -17.41 -37.50 -4.56
CA SER A 143 -17.00 -36.94 -3.27
C SER A 143 -16.48 -38.03 -2.31
N ILE A 144 -15.32 -37.78 -1.72
CA ILE A 144 -14.70 -38.63 -0.70
C ILE A 144 -15.28 -38.26 0.66
N THR A 145 -15.82 -39.24 1.38
CA THR A 145 -16.43 -38.98 2.68
C THR A 145 -15.36 -38.77 3.75
N THR A 146 -15.36 -37.59 4.37
CA THR A 146 -14.51 -37.29 5.54
C THR A 146 -15.36 -37.25 6.83
N PRO A 147 -14.83 -37.73 7.98
CA PRO A 147 -15.58 -37.75 9.23
C PRO A 147 -15.87 -36.36 9.83
N ALA A 148 -15.08 -35.35 9.44
CA ALA A 148 -15.16 -33.97 9.89
C ALA A 148 -14.81 -33.00 8.74
N SER A 149 -15.06 -31.71 8.97
CA SER A 149 -14.55 -30.64 8.11
C SER A 149 -13.02 -30.66 8.13
N LEU A 150 -12.41 -30.85 6.97
CA LEU A 150 -10.96 -30.86 6.81
C LEU A 150 -10.35 -29.51 7.21
N THR A 151 -9.20 -29.60 7.84
CA THR A 151 -8.36 -28.49 8.29
C THR A 151 -6.92 -28.71 7.82
N LEU A 152 -6.04 -27.73 8.03
CA LEU A 152 -4.62 -27.89 7.68
C LEU A 152 -3.89 -28.90 8.57
N ASP A 153 -4.48 -29.30 9.70
CA ASP A 153 -3.91 -30.25 10.67
C ASP A 153 -4.21 -31.72 10.33
N ASP A 154 -5.20 -32.00 9.48
CA ASP A 154 -5.65 -33.36 9.14
C ASP A 154 -5.78 -33.59 7.63
N LEU A 155 -5.31 -32.66 6.79
CA LEU A 155 -5.41 -32.78 5.34
C LEU A 155 -4.65 -34.00 4.77
N ASP A 156 -3.57 -34.41 5.43
CA ASP A 156 -2.78 -35.59 5.03
C ASP A 156 -3.54 -36.91 5.19
N THR A 157 -4.62 -36.94 5.97
CA THR A 157 -5.48 -38.13 6.10
C THR A 157 -6.05 -38.54 4.75
N LEU A 158 -6.21 -37.58 3.82
CA LEU A 158 -6.62 -37.85 2.46
C LEU A 158 -5.59 -38.69 1.67
N ASN A 159 -4.34 -38.75 2.11
CA ASN A 159 -3.31 -39.58 1.49
C ASN A 159 -3.58 -41.08 1.63
N SER A 160 -4.50 -41.51 2.51
CA SER A 160 -4.92 -42.92 2.56
C SER A 160 -5.83 -43.34 1.40
N ASN A 161 -6.29 -42.38 0.59
CA ASN A 161 -7.15 -42.66 -0.57
C ASN A 161 -6.32 -43.07 -1.81
N ALA A 162 -7.00 -43.21 -2.94
CA ALA A 162 -6.44 -43.75 -4.18
C ALA A 162 -5.05 -43.18 -4.52
N ASN A 163 -4.12 -44.08 -4.84
CA ASN A 163 -2.73 -43.78 -5.23
C ASN A 163 -1.95 -42.95 -4.19
N GLY A 164 -2.20 -43.18 -2.90
CA GLY A 164 -1.48 -42.47 -1.83
C GLY A 164 -1.85 -40.98 -1.75
N GLY A 165 -3.11 -40.64 -2.08
CA GLY A 165 -3.60 -39.26 -2.13
C GLY A 165 -3.51 -38.57 -3.49
N GLN A 166 -2.72 -39.08 -4.44
CA GLN A 166 -2.50 -38.42 -5.73
C GLN A 166 -3.75 -38.38 -6.63
N GLY A 167 -4.73 -39.25 -6.37
CA GLY A 167 -6.02 -39.26 -7.04
C GLY A 167 -7.10 -38.43 -6.34
N VAL A 168 -6.73 -37.62 -5.34
CA VAL A 168 -7.65 -36.76 -4.59
C VAL A 168 -7.54 -35.33 -5.10
N TYR A 169 -8.68 -34.70 -5.34
CA TYR A 169 -8.82 -33.35 -5.85
C TYR A 169 -9.64 -32.53 -4.86
N LEU A 170 -9.15 -31.35 -4.46
CA LEU A 170 -9.91 -30.42 -3.63
C LEU A 170 -10.79 -29.55 -4.52
N SER A 171 -12.04 -29.97 -4.70
CA SER A 171 -13.02 -29.32 -5.57
C SER A 171 -13.74 -28.18 -4.84
N SER A 172 -13.98 -27.06 -5.53
CA SER A 172 -14.66 -25.87 -4.97
C SER A 172 -16.15 -26.12 -4.71
N ASN A 173 -16.66 -25.65 -3.57
CA ASN A 173 -18.08 -25.66 -3.22
C ASN A 173 -18.88 -24.55 -3.95
N GLU A 174 -18.22 -23.46 -4.32
CA GLU A 174 -18.87 -22.20 -4.74
C GLU A 174 -18.59 -21.86 -6.22
N GLY A 175 -17.86 -22.72 -6.93
CA GLY A 175 -17.40 -22.49 -8.29
C GLY A 175 -16.13 -21.63 -8.36
N ILE A 176 -15.68 -21.38 -9.59
CA ILE A 176 -14.35 -20.79 -9.86
C ILE A 176 -14.30 -19.25 -9.70
N GLN A 177 -15.47 -18.59 -9.70
CA GLN A 177 -15.59 -17.12 -9.62
C GLN A 177 -15.94 -16.60 -8.22
N ALA A 178 -16.02 -17.49 -7.22
CA ALA A 178 -16.23 -17.07 -5.84
C ALA A 178 -15.01 -16.24 -5.39
N LEU A 179 -15.21 -14.94 -5.22
CA LEU A 179 -14.13 -14.03 -4.83
C LEU A 179 -13.68 -14.39 -3.41
N PRO A 180 -12.40 -14.75 -3.22
CA PRO A 180 -11.92 -15.15 -1.90
C PRO A 180 -11.97 -13.96 -0.94
N SER A 181 -12.14 -14.27 0.35
CA SER A 181 -11.97 -13.26 1.39
C SER A 181 -10.53 -12.71 1.32
N CYS A 182 -10.36 -11.39 1.42
CA CYS A 182 -9.06 -10.72 1.42
C CYS A 182 -8.28 -10.97 2.73
N THR A 183 -8.18 -12.22 3.16
CA THR A 183 -7.35 -12.63 4.29
C THR A 183 -5.97 -12.98 3.74
N ILE A 184 -5.13 -11.95 3.66
CA ILE A 184 -3.75 -12.06 3.20
C ILE A 184 -3.05 -13.23 3.89
N ALA A 185 -2.62 -14.24 3.12
CA ALA A 185 -1.74 -15.29 3.59
C ALA A 185 -0.55 -15.48 2.65
N SER A 186 0.62 -15.61 3.25
CA SER A 186 1.83 -16.05 2.57
C SER A 186 2.43 -17.21 3.33
N VAL A 187 3.32 -17.95 2.67
CA VAL A 187 4.11 -19.01 3.28
C VAL A 187 5.57 -18.71 3.04
N ILE A 188 6.38 -18.70 4.10
CA ILE A 188 7.82 -18.49 3.99
C ILE A 188 8.53 -19.76 4.43
N VAL A 189 9.27 -20.36 3.50
CA VAL A 189 10.05 -21.58 3.75
C VAL A 189 11.53 -21.24 3.75
N THR A 190 12.23 -21.55 4.84
CA THR A 190 13.70 -21.43 4.89
C THR A 190 14.34 -22.78 4.62
N VAL A 191 15.47 -22.77 3.90
CA VAL A 191 16.24 -23.98 3.59
C VAL A 191 17.71 -23.71 3.90
N ALA A 192 18.21 -24.38 4.94
CA ALA A 192 19.61 -24.35 5.29
C ALA A 192 20.45 -25.09 4.22
N LYS A 193 21.55 -24.47 3.82
CA LYS A 193 22.52 -25.02 2.87
C LYS A 193 23.93 -24.98 3.46
N PRO A 194 24.86 -25.80 2.95
CA PRO A 194 26.26 -25.75 3.35
C PRO A 194 26.86 -24.35 3.25
N ASN A 195 27.98 -24.14 3.94
CA ASN A 195 28.69 -22.85 3.98
C ASN A 195 27.88 -21.71 4.60
N ASN A 196 27.03 -22.01 5.59
CA ASN A 196 26.15 -21.04 6.26
C ASN A 196 25.24 -20.27 5.30
N THR A 197 24.78 -20.91 4.22
CA THR A 197 23.86 -20.28 3.27
C THR A 197 22.42 -20.62 3.69
N LEU A 198 21.50 -19.65 3.63
CA LEU A 198 20.08 -19.89 3.92
C LEU A 198 19.24 -19.36 2.75
N ASN A 199 18.59 -20.26 2.02
CA ASN A 199 17.59 -19.82 1.05
C ASN A 199 16.27 -19.57 1.77
N ALA A 200 15.54 -18.52 1.41
CA ALA A 200 14.19 -18.25 1.89
C ALA A 200 13.25 -18.13 0.68
N PHE A 201 12.19 -18.91 0.65
CA PHE A 201 11.19 -18.90 -0.41
C PHE A 201 9.93 -18.28 0.14
N CYS A 202 9.44 -17.22 -0.49
CA CYS A 202 8.23 -16.52 -0.09
C CYS A 202 7.13 -16.85 -1.10
N PHE A 203 6.17 -17.65 -0.70
CA PHE A 203 5.01 -18.02 -1.51
C PHE A 203 3.81 -17.17 -1.12
N SER A 204 3.08 -16.69 -2.11
CA SER A 204 1.76 -16.11 -2.01
C SER A 204 0.74 -17.12 -2.48
N PHE A 205 -0.31 -17.36 -1.69
CA PHE A 205 -1.39 -18.23 -2.12
C PHE A 205 -2.53 -17.40 -2.69
N HIS A 206 -3.01 -17.77 -3.87
CA HIS A 206 -4.19 -17.21 -4.49
C HIS A 206 -5.18 -18.36 -4.73
N ALA A 207 -6.38 -18.25 -4.15
CA ALA A 207 -7.44 -19.24 -4.36
C ALA A 207 -7.85 -19.35 -5.83
N TYR A 208 -7.62 -18.29 -6.61
CA TYR A 208 -7.89 -18.25 -8.04
C TYR A 208 -6.83 -17.44 -8.76
N ASN A 209 -6.22 -18.03 -9.80
CA ASN A 209 -5.49 -17.31 -10.83
C ASN A 209 -6.31 -17.33 -12.11
N GLN A 210 -6.53 -16.13 -12.64
CA GLN A 210 -7.08 -15.96 -13.96
C GLN A 210 -6.00 -16.20 -15.02
N GLY A 211 -6.32 -17.01 -16.02
CA GLY A 211 -5.50 -17.24 -17.19
C GLY A 211 -5.22 -15.97 -17.98
N ASN A 212 -4.18 -16.02 -18.81
CA ASN A 212 -3.90 -14.91 -19.72
C ASN A 212 -4.78 -15.03 -20.97
N TRP A 213 -5.07 -13.87 -21.58
CA TRP A 213 -5.78 -13.80 -22.85
C TRP A 213 -4.80 -13.88 -24.01
N VAL A 214 -5.02 -14.82 -24.92
CA VAL A 214 -4.25 -14.86 -26.17
C VAL A 214 -4.67 -13.68 -27.05
N LEU A 215 -3.70 -12.87 -27.47
CA LEU A 215 -3.88 -11.66 -28.28
C LEU A 215 -4.85 -10.63 -27.65
N GLY A 216 -4.99 -10.64 -26.32
CA GLY A 216 -5.92 -9.77 -25.61
C GLY A 216 -7.39 -10.09 -25.90
N LEU A 217 -7.70 -11.26 -26.46
CA LEU A 217 -9.07 -11.69 -26.74
C LEU A 217 -9.65 -12.46 -25.54
N PRO A 218 -10.69 -11.95 -24.86
CA PRO A 218 -11.29 -12.63 -23.70
C PRO A 218 -11.85 -14.03 -24.03
N GLN A 219 -12.16 -14.31 -25.30
CA GLN A 219 -12.64 -15.61 -25.75
C GLN A 219 -11.54 -16.68 -25.80
N LEU A 220 -10.27 -16.29 -25.69
CA LEU A 220 -9.10 -17.16 -25.72
C LEU A 220 -8.34 -17.06 -24.39
N GLU A 221 -9.09 -17.17 -23.30
CA GLU A 221 -8.59 -17.28 -21.94
C GLU A 221 -8.15 -18.71 -21.66
N PHE A 222 -6.89 -18.87 -21.25
CA PHE A 222 -6.32 -20.18 -20.93
C PHE A 222 -5.48 -20.12 -19.66
N GLY A 223 -5.58 -21.20 -18.88
CA GLY A 223 -4.74 -21.39 -17.70
C GLY A 223 -5.36 -20.87 -16.41
N ASP A 224 -6.68 -20.88 -16.28
CA ASP A 224 -7.35 -20.70 -14.98
C ASP A 224 -6.96 -21.86 -14.05
N HIS A 225 -6.44 -21.54 -12.87
CA HIS A 225 -6.07 -22.54 -11.86
C HIS A 225 -5.96 -21.90 -10.48
N PRO A 226 -6.21 -22.63 -9.39
CA PRO A 226 -5.73 -22.20 -8.07
C PRO A 226 -4.20 -22.32 -8.04
N CYS A 227 -3.52 -21.34 -7.44
CA CYS A 227 -2.06 -21.35 -7.46
C CYS A 227 -1.42 -20.65 -6.27
N GLY A 228 -0.41 -21.31 -5.72
CA GLY A 228 0.63 -20.66 -4.95
C GLY A 228 1.68 -20.05 -5.89
N SER A 229 1.66 -18.73 -6.08
CA SER A 229 2.73 -18.02 -6.79
C SER A 229 3.90 -17.76 -5.84
N GLY A 230 5.11 -18.17 -6.23
CA GLY A 230 6.32 -18.08 -5.41
C GLY A 230 7.27 -16.97 -5.84
N ASN A 231 7.91 -16.32 -4.87
CA ASN A 231 9.10 -15.50 -5.08
C ASN A 231 10.27 -16.11 -4.28
N THR A 232 11.43 -16.26 -4.92
CA THR A 232 12.60 -16.82 -4.25
C THR A 232 13.52 -15.71 -3.74
N LEU A 233 13.74 -15.64 -2.43
CA LEU A 233 14.80 -14.85 -1.82
C LEU A 233 15.99 -15.75 -1.44
N ARG A 234 17.09 -15.68 -2.20
CA ARG A 234 18.33 -16.32 -1.77
C ARG A 234 19.14 -15.40 -0.85
N ALA A 235 19.27 -15.77 0.42
CA ALA A 235 20.18 -15.11 1.36
C ALA A 235 21.48 -15.93 1.55
N ARG A 236 22.65 -15.31 1.38
CA ARG A 236 23.94 -15.98 1.61
C ARG A 236 24.74 -15.28 2.69
N ARG A 237 25.06 -16.00 3.78
CA ARG A 237 26.10 -15.57 4.75
C ARG A 237 27.47 -15.85 4.13
N SER A 238 28.36 -14.86 4.15
CA SER A 238 29.79 -15.12 3.89
C SER A 238 30.60 -14.58 5.06
N ARG A 239 31.63 -15.32 5.50
CA ARG A 239 32.45 -14.99 6.66
C ARG A 239 33.28 -13.70 6.50
N THR A 240 33.35 -13.13 5.29
CA THR A 240 34.27 -12.03 4.95
C THR A 240 33.60 -10.84 4.24
N ARG A 241 32.28 -10.86 4.01
CA ARG A 241 31.55 -9.74 3.37
C ARG A 241 30.11 -9.64 3.91
N PRO A 242 29.53 -8.43 4.00
CA PRO A 242 28.11 -8.25 4.34
C PRO A 242 27.21 -9.00 3.35
N TRP A 243 26.04 -9.42 3.84
CA TRP A 243 25.04 -10.23 3.14
C TRP A 243 24.86 -9.81 1.68
N ARG A 244 25.13 -10.73 0.74
CA ARG A 244 24.86 -10.52 -0.69
C ARG A 244 23.42 -10.95 -0.98
N LYS A 245 22.59 -9.99 -1.38
CA LYS A 245 21.17 -10.14 -1.69
C LYS A 245 21.01 -10.66 -3.13
N HIS A 246 20.33 -11.79 -3.31
CA HIS A 246 19.76 -12.17 -4.60
C HIS A 246 18.28 -12.50 -4.36
N ALA A 247 17.39 -11.54 -4.65
CA ALA A 247 15.98 -11.85 -4.84
C ALA A 247 15.80 -12.16 -6.32
N VAL A 248 15.28 -13.35 -6.61
CA VAL A 248 14.88 -13.77 -7.95
C VAL A 248 13.36 -13.83 -7.93
N ALA A 249 12.73 -12.88 -8.61
CA ALA A 249 11.35 -13.04 -9.03
C ALA A 249 11.40 -14.02 -10.21
N THR A 250 10.75 -15.18 -10.10
CA THR A 250 10.61 -16.16 -11.19
C THR A 250 9.84 -15.48 -12.32
N ASP A 251 10.46 -15.07 -13.42
CA ASP A 251 10.61 -15.91 -14.62
C ASP A 251 11.83 -15.51 -15.50
N THR A 252 12.72 -14.69 -14.94
CA THR A 252 13.98 -14.33 -15.59
C THR A 252 15.04 -14.31 -14.50
N ASP A 253 16.27 -14.71 -14.82
CA ASP A 253 17.46 -14.49 -13.99
C ASP A 253 17.77 -12.99 -13.79
N THR A 254 16.77 -12.12 -13.87
CA THR A 254 16.88 -10.72 -13.52
C THR A 254 16.94 -10.62 -12.01
N THR A 255 18.12 -10.27 -11.52
CA THR A 255 18.29 -9.71 -10.19
C THR A 255 17.21 -8.65 -10.00
N ALA A 256 16.24 -8.89 -9.12
CA ALA A 256 15.38 -7.81 -8.64
C ALA A 256 16.32 -6.69 -8.22
N ALA A 257 16.17 -5.52 -8.84
CA ALA A 257 17.12 -4.42 -8.78
C ALA A 257 17.70 -4.35 -7.36
N ALA A 258 18.99 -4.67 -7.23
CA ALA A 258 19.63 -4.81 -5.94
C ALA A 258 19.41 -3.50 -5.18
N ALA A 259 18.47 -3.52 -4.24
CA ALA A 259 18.13 -2.36 -3.45
C ALA A 259 19.41 -1.92 -2.73
N ALA A 260 19.99 -0.84 -3.25
CA ALA A 260 21.13 -0.15 -2.67
C ALA A 260 20.83 0.06 -1.19
N ALA A 261 21.77 -0.36 -0.35
CA ALA A 261 21.84 -0.06 1.09
C ALA A 261 20.48 0.10 1.82
N GLY A 262 19.85 -1.03 2.19
CA GLY A 262 18.82 -1.03 3.25
C GLY A 262 17.36 -1.16 2.84
N VAL A 263 17.02 -1.14 1.54
CA VAL A 263 15.61 -1.33 1.10
C VAL A 263 15.35 -2.82 0.77
N ARG A 264 14.14 -3.30 1.06
CA ARG A 264 13.66 -4.65 0.69
C ARG A 264 13.49 -4.74 -0.83
N PRO A 265 13.86 -5.87 -1.48
CA PRO A 265 13.63 -6.03 -2.91
C PRO A 265 12.13 -6.01 -3.20
N VAL A 266 11.75 -5.43 -4.34
CA VAL A 266 10.35 -5.26 -4.75
C VAL A 266 10.06 -6.22 -5.90
N ALA A 267 8.98 -6.99 -5.79
CA ALA A 267 8.39 -7.77 -6.86
C ALA A 267 7.09 -7.10 -7.35
N TYR A 268 6.74 -7.33 -8.60
CA TYR A 268 5.55 -6.83 -9.25
C TYR A 268 4.68 -8.01 -9.67
N ILE A 269 3.48 -8.11 -9.15
CA ILE A 269 2.58 -9.24 -9.39
C ILE A 269 1.61 -8.87 -10.51
N ALA A 270 1.55 -9.71 -11.54
CA ALA A 270 0.70 -9.47 -12.70
C ALA A 270 -0.77 -9.69 -12.36
N LYS A 271 -1.63 -8.88 -12.98
CA LYS A 271 -3.08 -8.98 -12.82
C LYS A 271 -3.58 -10.36 -13.23
N GLY A 272 -4.31 -11.04 -12.35
CA GLY A 272 -5.00 -12.29 -12.66
C GLY A 272 -4.09 -13.53 -12.68
N SER A 273 -3.04 -13.54 -13.50
CA SER A 273 -2.10 -14.67 -13.57
C SER A 273 -1.18 -14.77 -12.36
N HIS A 274 -1.02 -13.67 -11.62
CA HIS A 274 -0.18 -13.54 -10.44
C HIS A 274 1.29 -13.94 -10.67
N ALA A 275 1.76 -13.82 -11.91
CA ALA A 275 3.17 -13.98 -12.27
C ALA A 275 4.01 -12.85 -11.64
N ASN A 276 5.21 -13.18 -11.17
CA ASN A 276 6.04 -12.25 -10.42
C ASN A 276 7.18 -11.68 -11.27
N TYR A 277 7.32 -10.36 -11.25
CA TYR A 277 8.27 -9.64 -12.09
C TYR A 277 9.18 -8.71 -11.30
N ALA A 278 10.38 -8.49 -11.84
CA ALA A 278 11.35 -7.54 -11.27
C ALA A 278 11.03 -6.08 -11.63
N THR A 279 10.24 -5.84 -12.68
CA THR A 279 9.87 -4.51 -13.18
C THR A 279 8.37 -4.42 -13.37
N SER A 280 7.84 -3.19 -13.38
CA SER A 280 6.46 -2.93 -13.80
C SER A 280 6.34 -2.85 -15.33
N GLY A 281 5.16 -3.16 -15.88
CA GLY A 281 4.84 -2.99 -17.30
C GLY A 281 4.12 -4.20 -17.89
N SER A 282 4.07 -4.26 -19.21
CA SER A 282 3.67 -5.46 -19.94
C SER A 282 4.85 -6.44 -20.01
N HIS A 283 4.52 -7.72 -19.84
CA HIS A 283 5.47 -8.80 -19.88
C HIS A 283 4.99 -9.90 -20.81
N ASP A 284 5.64 -10.06 -21.96
CA ASP A 284 5.34 -11.14 -22.90
C ASP A 284 5.87 -12.49 -22.38
N HIS A 285 5.02 -13.51 -22.47
CA HIS A 285 5.27 -14.89 -22.09
C HIS A 285 5.42 -15.84 -23.28
N THR A 286 5.30 -15.33 -24.51
CA THR A 286 5.26 -16.17 -25.71
C THR A 286 6.57 -16.90 -25.93
N VAL A 287 7.70 -16.28 -25.60
CA VAL A 287 9.02 -16.88 -25.68
C VAL A 287 9.65 -16.90 -24.27
N PRO A 288 9.86 -18.08 -23.66
CA PRO A 288 10.48 -18.19 -22.35
C PRO A 288 11.82 -17.44 -22.29
N GLY A 289 11.97 -16.56 -21.29
CA GLY A 289 13.20 -15.78 -21.06
C GLY A 289 13.41 -14.57 -21.98
N LEU A 290 12.49 -14.29 -22.92
CA LEU A 290 12.54 -13.09 -23.76
C LEU A 290 11.28 -12.26 -23.54
N ASN A 291 11.44 -11.15 -22.82
CA ASN A 291 10.35 -10.21 -22.60
C ASN A 291 10.29 -9.21 -23.77
N LEU A 292 9.32 -9.39 -24.67
CA LEU A 292 9.04 -8.46 -25.77
C LEU A 292 8.12 -7.31 -25.29
N PRO A 293 8.16 -6.13 -25.91
CA PRO A 293 7.27 -5.02 -25.58
C PRO A 293 5.79 -5.38 -25.75
N ASP A 294 5.49 -6.19 -26.78
CA ASP A 294 4.16 -6.69 -27.12
C ASP A 294 4.29 -8.16 -27.55
N GLY A 295 3.30 -8.99 -27.21
CA GLY A 295 3.26 -10.39 -27.59
C GLY A 295 1.87 -11.02 -27.47
N PRO A 296 1.67 -12.22 -28.03
CA PRO A 296 0.36 -12.87 -28.00
C PRO A 296 -0.08 -13.34 -26.60
N LEU A 297 0.78 -13.34 -25.58
CA LEU A 297 0.42 -13.70 -24.21
C LEU A 297 1.13 -12.76 -23.22
N GLU A 298 0.39 -11.82 -22.63
CA GLU A 298 0.97 -10.78 -21.78
C GLU A 298 0.47 -10.84 -20.33
N GLY A 299 1.40 -10.67 -19.39
CA GLY A 299 1.10 -10.32 -18.01
C GLY A 299 1.29 -8.82 -17.80
N HIS A 300 0.34 -8.16 -17.14
CA HIS A 300 0.42 -6.72 -16.86
C HIS A 300 0.66 -6.45 -15.38
N THR A 301 1.69 -5.68 -15.08
CA THR A 301 2.07 -5.29 -13.73
C THR A 301 2.15 -3.77 -13.56
N ASP A 302 1.84 -3.27 -12.37
CA ASP A 302 1.98 -1.85 -12.03
C ASP A 302 2.34 -1.63 -10.55
N ARG A 303 2.43 -0.37 -10.13
CA ARG A 303 2.64 0.03 -8.72
C ARG A 303 1.31 0.26 -8.00
N GLY A 304 0.42 -0.71 -8.04
CA GLY A 304 -0.87 -0.68 -7.37
C GLY A 304 -0.75 -0.85 -5.85
N VAL A 305 -1.36 -1.91 -5.33
CA VAL A 305 -1.46 -2.13 -3.88
C VAL A 305 -0.13 -2.66 -3.34
N PHE A 306 0.47 -1.93 -2.41
CA PHE A 306 1.65 -2.42 -1.69
C PHE A 306 1.28 -3.57 -0.76
N TRP A 307 2.00 -4.67 -0.86
CA TRP A 307 1.78 -5.87 -0.08
C TRP A 307 3.07 -6.35 0.59
N ASP A 308 3.00 -6.54 1.91
CA ASP A 308 4.07 -7.12 2.71
C ASP A 308 3.70 -8.55 3.14
N PRO A 309 4.40 -9.59 2.66
CA PRO A 309 4.08 -10.96 3.00
C PRO A 309 4.26 -11.27 4.49
N PHE A 310 5.00 -10.48 5.28
CA PHE A 310 5.29 -10.78 6.68
C PHE A 310 4.14 -10.53 7.67
N GLY A 311 3.06 -9.85 7.25
CA GLY A 311 1.98 -9.46 8.16
C GLY A 311 1.23 -10.65 8.76
N ASN A 312 0.88 -11.63 7.93
CA ASN A 312 0.15 -12.84 8.30
C ASN A 312 0.65 -14.01 7.45
N THR A 313 1.63 -14.74 7.97
CA THR A 313 2.37 -15.73 7.19
C THR A 313 2.70 -16.98 7.99
N TYR A 314 2.55 -18.13 7.36
CA TYR A 314 3.10 -19.37 7.87
C TYR A 314 4.60 -19.39 7.62
N MET A 315 5.40 -19.73 8.63
CA MET A 315 6.86 -19.79 8.46
C MET A 315 7.36 -21.17 8.85
N TYR A 316 8.02 -21.82 7.90
CA TYR A 316 8.56 -23.17 8.05
C TYR A 316 10.06 -23.19 7.79
N ASP A 317 10.77 -24.03 8.53
CA ASP A 317 12.09 -24.51 8.16
C ASP A 317 11.95 -25.83 7.40
N TYR A 318 12.71 -26.01 6.35
CA TYR A 318 12.72 -27.21 5.55
C TYR A 318 14.11 -27.82 5.54
N ASP A 319 14.19 -29.05 6.07
CA ASP A 319 15.39 -29.85 6.04
C ASP A 319 15.46 -30.62 4.72
N ALA A 320 16.32 -30.16 3.81
CA ALA A 320 16.51 -30.79 2.50
C ALA A 320 17.12 -32.21 2.56
N SER A 321 17.63 -32.66 3.71
CA SER A 321 18.18 -34.00 3.88
C SER A 321 17.13 -35.03 4.28
N THR A 322 16.16 -34.63 5.09
CA THR A 322 15.07 -35.50 5.57
C THR A 322 13.76 -35.27 4.82
N GLY A 323 13.61 -34.13 4.15
CA GLY A 323 12.39 -33.73 3.47
C GLY A 323 11.28 -33.24 4.41
N VAL A 324 11.62 -32.91 5.66
CA VAL A 324 10.65 -32.55 6.71
C VAL A 324 10.53 -31.04 6.85
N PHE A 325 9.30 -30.57 7.11
CA PHE A 325 8.98 -29.18 7.44
C PHE A 325 8.75 -29.02 8.95
N GLU A 326 9.37 -28.00 9.53
CA GLU A 326 9.20 -27.62 10.94
C GLU A 326 8.66 -26.19 11.05
N ALA A 327 7.64 -25.98 11.88
CA ALA A 327 7.07 -24.65 12.10
C ALA A 327 7.93 -23.81 13.06
N TYR A 328 8.22 -22.56 12.68
CA TYR A 328 8.95 -21.61 13.55
C TYR A 328 8.14 -21.07 14.73
N ASN A 329 6.82 -21.30 14.75
CA ASN A 329 5.90 -20.83 15.77
C ASN A 329 5.68 -21.88 16.87
N ASP A 330 6.77 -22.49 17.36
CA ASP A 330 6.76 -23.53 18.41
C ASP A 330 5.72 -24.66 18.16
N GLY A 331 5.54 -25.07 16.90
CA GLY A 331 4.59 -26.12 16.51
C GLY A 331 3.11 -25.70 16.44
N ALA A 332 2.79 -24.41 16.58
CA ALA A 332 1.42 -23.91 16.47
C ALA A 332 0.94 -23.71 15.01
N ASP A 333 1.87 -23.55 14.06
CA ASP A 333 1.52 -23.47 12.64
C ASP A 333 1.42 -24.91 12.09
N PRO A 334 0.33 -25.28 11.38
CA PRO A 334 0.11 -26.65 10.91
C PRO A 334 1.12 -27.04 9.83
N THR A 335 1.82 -28.16 9.98
CA THR A 335 2.78 -28.66 8.96
C THR A 335 2.21 -29.79 8.11
N VAL A 336 1.14 -30.42 8.57
CA VAL A 336 0.58 -31.66 8.02
C VAL A 336 0.08 -31.49 6.58
N TRP A 337 -0.60 -30.36 6.30
CA TRP A 337 -1.05 -30.03 4.94
C TRP A 337 0.07 -29.96 3.89
N LEU A 338 1.33 -29.70 4.28
CA LEU A 338 2.47 -29.70 3.35
C LEU A 338 2.80 -31.11 2.83
N ALA A 339 2.31 -32.16 3.50
CA ALA A 339 2.45 -33.55 3.09
C ALA A 339 1.26 -34.06 2.26
N PHE A 340 0.22 -33.24 2.04
CA PHE A 340 -0.90 -33.63 1.19
C PHE A 340 -0.43 -33.86 -0.25
N ALA A 341 -0.63 -35.06 -0.77
CA ALA A 341 -0.14 -35.50 -2.07
C ALA A 341 -1.15 -35.29 -3.21
N GLY A 342 -2.38 -34.87 -2.88
CA GLY A 342 -3.44 -34.62 -3.84
C GLY A 342 -3.31 -33.26 -4.53
N ARG A 343 -4.36 -32.88 -5.24
CA ARG A 343 -4.41 -31.65 -6.03
C ARG A 343 -5.26 -30.60 -5.32
N TRP A 344 -4.72 -29.39 -5.26
CA TRP A 344 -5.46 -28.20 -4.88
C TRP A 344 -6.11 -27.68 -6.15
N GLY A 345 -7.44 -27.72 -6.26
CA GLY A 345 -8.18 -27.30 -7.46
C GLY A 345 -8.85 -28.41 -8.24
#